data_AF-A0A6A6MLU5-F1
#
_entry.id   AF-A0A6A6MLU5-F1
#
_cell.length_a   1.000
_cell.length_b   1.000
_cell.length_c   1.000
_cell.angle_alpha   90.00
_cell.angle_beta   90.00
_cell.angle_gamma   90.00
#
_symmetry.space_group_name_H-M   'P 1'
#
loop_
_entity.id
_entity.type
_entity.pdbx_description
1 polymer ?
#
loop_
_entity_poly.entity_id
_entity_poly.type
_entity_poly.pdbx_seq_one_letter_code
_entity_poly.pdbx_strand_id
1 'polypeptide(L)'
;MVSSDTARNVVGIFGRKHHRTLLVLIASANFYSNIEEKGSGAVLSGPIPCTLINCMVWVLYGLPMVHPNSLLVITINGSGTFIEFLYIILFIIYSDKKKRVKLLLIVLVELIFIAALTILVLTLAHTTKKRSMTVGFVCICFNIMMYASPLSVMIPNGLGSVFALAQLALYAVFYKATKRQMAAREEKSELGLSEVVVNGDSKRTGTGTAPLNGLASEINRA
;
A
#
# COMPACT_ATOMS: atom_id res chain seq x y z
N MET A 1 21.26 -48.79 13.08
CA MET A 1 19.94 -49.17 12.52
C MET A 1 18.96 -48.06 12.88
N VAL A 2 18.42 -47.34 11.90
CA VAL A 2 17.41 -46.29 12.17
C VAL A 2 16.13 -46.97 12.64
N SER A 3 15.63 -46.60 13.81
CA SER A 3 14.39 -47.18 14.37
C SER A 3 13.21 -46.86 13.45
N SER A 4 12.35 -47.84 13.21
CA SER A 4 11.14 -47.72 12.39
C SER A 4 10.22 -46.60 12.86
N ASP A 5 10.30 -46.20 14.13
CA ASP A 5 9.53 -45.09 14.69
C ASP A 5 10.10 -43.73 14.31
N THR A 6 11.43 -43.59 14.25
CA THR A 6 12.09 -42.38 13.73
C THR A 6 11.77 -42.18 12.25
N ALA A 7 11.81 -43.25 11.45
CA ALA A 7 11.45 -43.20 10.03
C ALA A 7 9.98 -42.82 9.83
N ARG A 8 9.05 -43.42 10.60
CA ARG A 8 7.62 -43.09 10.56
C ARG A 8 7.33 -41.65 10.99
N ASN A 9 8.05 -41.14 11.99
CA ASN A 9 7.83 -39.77 12.46
C ASN A 9 8.37 -38.73 11.48
N VAL A 10 9.52 -39.00 10.84
CA VAL A 10 10.08 -38.17 9.77
C VAL A 10 9.14 -38.16 8.56
N VAL A 11 8.72 -39.33 8.07
CA VAL A 11 7.75 -39.45 6.96
C VAL A 11 6.41 -38.79 7.33
N GLY A 12 5.97 -38.88 8.58
CA GLY A 12 4.76 -38.22 9.08
C GLY A 12 4.87 -36.69 9.12
N ILE A 13 6.03 -36.13 9.49
CA ILE A 13 6.26 -34.67 9.49
C ILE A 13 6.33 -34.14 8.05
N PHE A 14 7.05 -34.83 7.16
CA PHE A 14 7.10 -34.48 5.74
C PHE A 14 5.71 -34.60 5.10
N GLY A 15 4.98 -35.68 5.37
CA GLY A 15 3.61 -35.89 4.91
C GLY A 15 2.65 -34.80 5.39
N ARG A 16 2.71 -34.39 6.66
CA ARG A 16 1.86 -33.32 7.21
C ARG A 16 2.19 -31.92 6.68
N LYS A 17 3.44 -31.66 6.28
CA LYS A 17 3.84 -30.40 5.63
C LYS A 17 3.41 -30.38 4.17
N HIS A 18 3.73 -31.43 3.41
CA HIS A 18 3.33 -31.55 2.01
C HIS A 18 1.81 -31.60 1.84
N HIS A 19 1.07 -32.28 2.73
CA HIS A 19 -0.38 -32.35 2.67
C HIS A 19 -1.04 -30.99 2.96
N ARG A 20 -0.55 -30.22 3.94
CA ARG A 20 -1.06 -28.86 4.22
C ARG A 20 -0.74 -27.88 3.12
N THR A 21 0.47 -27.93 2.57
CA THR A 21 0.82 -27.15 1.38
C THR A 21 -0.12 -27.53 0.24
N LEU A 22 -0.23 -28.82 -0.10
CA LEU A 22 -1.09 -29.31 -1.17
C LEU A 22 -2.58 -28.94 -0.98
N LEU A 23 -3.11 -28.96 0.24
CA LEU A 23 -4.48 -28.52 0.55
C LEU A 23 -4.67 -27.02 0.32
N VAL A 24 -3.69 -26.20 0.73
CA VAL A 24 -3.70 -24.76 0.44
C VAL A 24 -3.58 -24.52 -1.07
N LEU A 25 -2.77 -25.29 -1.79
CA LEU A 25 -2.67 -25.20 -3.24
C LEU A 25 -4.01 -25.59 -3.91
N ILE A 26 -4.62 -26.70 -3.52
CA ILE A 26 -5.92 -27.13 -4.06
C ILE A 26 -7.02 -26.10 -3.74
N ALA A 27 -7.04 -25.52 -2.55
CA ALA A 27 -7.99 -24.47 -2.18
C ALA A 27 -7.81 -23.20 -3.02
N SER A 28 -6.55 -22.80 -3.27
CA SER A 28 -6.22 -21.63 -4.11
C SER A 28 -6.61 -21.85 -5.57
N ALA A 29 -6.31 -23.04 -6.11
CA ALA A 29 -6.68 -23.42 -7.47
C ALA A 29 -8.21 -23.45 -7.65
N ASN A 30 -8.93 -24.06 -6.70
CA ASN A 30 -10.39 -24.11 -6.70
C ASN A 30 -11.03 -22.72 -6.60
N PHE A 31 -10.44 -21.82 -5.81
CA PHE A 31 -10.86 -20.42 -5.71
C PHE A 31 -10.71 -19.69 -7.05
N TYR A 32 -9.60 -19.88 -7.76
CA TYR A 32 -9.40 -19.27 -9.08
C TYR A 32 -10.37 -19.79 -10.14
N SER A 33 -10.59 -21.11 -10.20
CA SER A 33 -11.57 -21.68 -11.13
C SER A 33 -13.02 -21.21 -10.85
N ASN A 34 -13.36 -20.95 -9.59
CA ASN A 34 -14.69 -20.42 -9.21
C ASN A 34 -14.90 -18.94 -9.57
N ILE A 35 -13.83 -18.14 -9.69
CA ILE A 35 -13.91 -16.74 -10.14
C ILE A 35 -14.10 -16.68 -11.66
N GLU A 36 -13.47 -17.58 -12.41
CA GLU A 36 -13.56 -17.63 -13.87
C GLU A 36 -14.97 -18.01 -14.36
N GLU A 37 -15.70 -18.82 -13.59
CA GLU A 37 -17.06 -19.25 -13.95
C GLU A 37 -18.11 -18.12 -13.86
N LYS A 38 -17.83 -17.03 -13.13
CA LYS A 38 -18.79 -15.95 -12.85
C LYS A 38 -18.80 -14.77 -13.84
N GLY A 39 -18.36 -14.98 -15.08
CA GLY A 39 -18.75 -14.08 -16.19
C GLY A 39 -18.04 -12.73 -16.26
N SER A 40 -16.78 -12.64 -15.84
CA SER A 40 -15.91 -11.54 -16.31
C SER A 40 -15.08 -12.09 -17.47
N GLY A 41 -15.16 -11.46 -18.65
CA GLY A 41 -14.47 -11.86 -19.89
C GLY A 41 -12.93 -11.79 -19.85
N ALA A 42 -12.29 -12.05 -18.71
CA ALA A 42 -10.85 -12.19 -18.52
C ALA A 42 -10.36 -13.62 -18.88
N VAL A 43 -10.96 -14.19 -19.93
CA VAL A 43 -10.74 -15.58 -20.34
C VAL A 43 -9.28 -15.72 -20.78
N LEU A 44 -8.51 -16.54 -20.06
CA LEU A 44 -7.17 -17.08 -20.37
C LEU A 44 -5.93 -16.40 -19.76
N SER A 45 -5.97 -15.11 -19.43
CA SER A 45 -4.84 -14.45 -18.77
C SER A 45 -4.90 -14.66 -17.25
N GLY A 46 -4.83 -15.92 -16.82
CA GLY A 46 -4.92 -16.27 -15.40
C GLY A 46 -3.75 -15.71 -14.57
N PRO A 47 -3.92 -15.66 -13.24
CA PRO A 47 -2.84 -15.27 -12.33
C PRO A 47 -1.67 -16.27 -12.36
N ILE A 48 -1.93 -17.55 -12.58
CA ILE A 48 -0.90 -18.62 -12.57
C ILE A 48 0.18 -18.43 -13.66
N PRO A 49 -0.13 -18.28 -14.97
CA PRO A 49 0.91 -17.97 -15.97
C PRO A 49 1.59 -16.63 -15.72
N CYS A 50 0.83 -15.60 -15.34
CA CYS A 50 1.37 -14.27 -15.02
C CYS A 50 2.38 -14.30 -13.86
N THR A 51 2.12 -15.08 -12.80
CA THR A 51 3.06 -15.26 -11.68
C THR A 51 4.24 -16.12 -12.12
N LEU A 52 4.03 -17.16 -12.93
CA LEU A 52 5.10 -18.01 -13.45
C LEU A 52 6.12 -17.18 -14.25
N ILE A 53 5.69 -16.40 -15.25
CA ILE A 53 6.60 -15.56 -16.04
C ILE A 53 7.32 -14.53 -15.16
N ASN A 54 6.62 -13.88 -14.23
CA ASN A 54 7.26 -12.94 -13.30
C ASN A 54 8.37 -13.62 -12.49
N CYS A 55 8.10 -14.79 -11.90
CA CYS A 55 9.11 -15.55 -11.17
C CYS A 55 10.28 -15.97 -12.06
N MET A 56 10.03 -16.43 -13.29
CA MET A 56 11.09 -16.82 -14.22
C MET A 56 11.99 -15.64 -14.63
N VAL A 57 11.44 -14.45 -14.87
CA VAL A 57 12.25 -13.24 -15.19
C VAL A 57 13.09 -12.83 -13.97
N TRP A 58 12.55 -12.92 -12.74
CA TRP A 58 13.32 -12.64 -11.52
C TRP A 58 14.40 -13.69 -11.24
N VAL A 59 14.17 -14.96 -11.58
CA VAL A 59 15.22 -16.00 -11.54
C VAL A 59 16.33 -15.65 -12.53
N LEU A 60 15.99 -15.28 -13.77
CA LEU A 60 16.96 -14.81 -14.77
C LEU A 60 17.76 -13.60 -14.28
N TYR A 61 17.10 -12.63 -13.65
CA TYR A 61 17.75 -11.47 -13.04
C TYR A 61 18.79 -11.90 -12.00
N GLY A 62 18.42 -12.81 -11.09
CA GLY A 62 19.29 -13.25 -10.01
C GLY A 62 20.51 -14.08 -10.44
N LEU A 63 20.54 -14.63 -11.66
CA LEU A 63 21.65 -15.45 -12.13
C LEU A 63 22.99 -14.68 -12.10
N PRO A 64 24.11 -15.31 -11.70
CA PRO A 64 25.41 -14.63 -11.57
C PRO A 64 25.90 -13.93 -12.84
N MET A 65 25.49 -14.42 -14.01
CA MET A 65 25.83 -13.84 -15.31
C MET A 65 25.05 -12.55 -15.65
N VAL A 66 23.94 -12.29 -14.94
CA VAL A 66 23.06 -11.11 -15.09
C VAL A 66 23.20 -10.16 -13.89
N HIS A 67 23.08 -10.66 -12.66
CA HIS A 67 23.22 -9.88 -11.43
C HIS A 67 23.97 -10.68 -10.33
N PRO A 68 25.28 -10.43 -10.13
CA PRO A 68 26.10 -11.14 -9.15
C PRO A 68 25.58 -10.99 -7.72
N ASN A 69 25.92 -11.96 -6.86
CA ASN A 69 25.64 -11.94 -5.41
C ASN A 69 24.15 -11.84 -5.02
N SER A 70 23.24 -12.30 -5.90
CA SER A 70 21.79 -12.15 -5.72
C SER A 70 21.06 -13.47 -5.45
N LEU A 71 21.70 -14.36 -4.69
CA LEU A 71 21.18 -15.70 -4.38
C LEU A 71 19.81 -15.68 -3.73
N LEU A 72 19.52 -14.70 -2.87
CA LEU A 72 18.21 -14.55 -2.22
C LEU A 72 17.07 -14.36 -3.25
N VAL A 73 17.34 -13.63 -4.32
CA VAL A 73 16.37 -13.39 -5.40
C VAL A 73 16.11 -14.70 -6.16
N ILE A 74 17.15 -15.48 -6.42
CA ILE A 74 17.05 -16.80 -7.07
C ILE A 74 16.26 -17.76 -6.19
N THR A 75 16.55 -17.84 -4.89
CA THR A 75 15.90 -18.83 -4.01
C THR A 75 14.42 -18.55 -3.83
N ILE A 76 14.05 -17.29 -3.59
CA ILE A 76 12.65 -16.88 -3.43
C ILE A 76 11.88 -17.14 -4.73
N ASN A 77 12.35 -16.58 -5.86
CA ASN A 77 11.61 -16.69 -7.12
C ASN A 77 11.68 -18.10 -7.71
N GLY A 78 12.78 -18.82 -7.51
CA GLY A 78 12.90 -20.23 -7.92
C GLY A 78 11.95 -21.14 -7.14
N SER A 79 11.77 -20.90 -5.84
CA SER A 79 10.75 -21.60 -5.05
C SER A 79 9.33 -21.26 -5.52
N GLY A 80 9.08 -20.00 -5.90
CA GLY A 80 7.83 -19.56 -6.53
C GLY A 80 7.57 -20.29 -7.84
N THR A 81 8.54 -20.29 -8.77
CA THR A 81 8.47 -21.04 -10.03
C THR A 81 8.17 -22.52 -9.81
N PHE A 82 8.80 -23.16 -8.82
CA PHE A 82 8.54 -24.56 -8.49
C PHE A 82 7.08 -24.78 -8.04
N ILE A 83 6.56 -23.92 -7.17
CA ILE A 83 5.16 -23.99 -6.71
C ILE A 83 4.19 -23.79 -7.88
N GLU A 84 4.45 -22.83 -8.77
CA GLU A 84 3.63 -22.58 -9.96
C GLU A 84 3.61 -23.78 -10.91
N PHE A 85 4.75 -24.46 -11.10
CA PHE A 85 4.77 -25.71 -11.88
C PHE A 85 3.92 -26.81 -11.24
N LEU A 86 3.90 -26.93 -9.90
CA LEU A 86 3.01 -27.88 -9.22
C LEU A 86 1.53 -27.55 -9.48
N TYR A 87 1.15 -26.27 -9.47
CA TYR A 87 -0.19 -25.84 -9.83
C TYR A 87 -0.55 -26.19 -11.28
N ILE A 88 0.37 -25.95 -12.22
CA ILE A 88 0.16 -26.28 -13.63
C ILE A 88 -0.02 -27.79 -13.81
N ILE A 89 0.76 -28.62 -13.11
CA ILE A 89 0.60 -30.08 -13.13
C ILE A 89 -0.79 -30.49 -12.63
N LEU A 90 -1.23 -29.95 -11.50
CA LEU A 90 -2.57 -30.20 -10.98
C LEU A 90 -3.65 -29.75 -11.97
N PHE A 91 -3.51 -28.57 -12.56
CA PHE A 91 -4.43 -28.06 -13.57
C PHE A 91 -4.49 -28.98 -14.80
N ILE A 92 -3.36 -29.50 -15.27
CA ILE A 92 -3.30 -30.44 -16.39
C ILE A 92 -4.00 -31.76 -16.05
N ILE A 93 -3.93 -32.23 -14.80
CA ILE A 93 -4.60 -33.48 -14.40
C ILE A 93 -6.12 -33.30 -14.35
N TYR A 94 -6.61 -32.19 -13.79
CA TYR A 94 -8.03 -32.01 -13.45
C TYR A 94 -8.86 -31.17 -14.44
N SER A 95 -8.24 -30.40 -15.34
CA SER A 95 -8.97 -29.46 -16.21
C SER A 95 -9.47 -30.09 -17.52
N ASP A 96 -10.25 -29.40 -18.34
CA ASP A 96 -10.71 -29.90 -19.65
C ASP A 96 -9.61 -29.82 -20.72
N LYS A 97 -9.63 -30.72 -21.72
CA LYS A 97 -8.64 -30.77 -22.81
C LYS A 97 -8.40 -29.41 -23.48
N LYS A 98 -9.47 -28.64 -23.74
CA LYS A 98 -9.39 -27.30 -24.35
C LYS A 98 -8.61 -26.31 -23.46
N LYS A 99 -8.88 -26.32 -22.15
CA LYS A 99 -8.20 -25.45 -21.18
C LYS A 99 -6.74 -25.85 -20.97
N ARG A 100 -6.46 -27.17 -20.94
CA ARG A 100 -5.09 -27.72 -20.84
C ARG A 100 -4.21 -27.26 -22.01
N VAL A 101 -4.69 -27.42 -23.24
CA VAL A 101 -3.93 -27.00 -24.44
C VAL A 101 -3.67 -25.50 -24.41
N LYS A 102 -4.67 -24.71 -24.01
CA LYS A 102 -4.52 -23.25 -23.91
C LYS A 102 -3.45 -22.85 -22.88
N LEU A 103 -3.43 -23.47 -21.71
CA LEU A 103 -2.40 -23.24 -20.69
C LEU A 103 -1.00 -23.66 -21.17
N LEU A 104 -0.88 -24.83 -21.80
CA LEU A 104 0.41 -25.32 -22.31
C LEU A 104 0.98 -24.40 -23.41
N LEU A 105 0.13 -23.87 -24.28
CA LEU A 105 0.56 -22.89 -25.29
C LEU A 105 1.10 -21.61 -24.64
N ILE A 106 0.48 -21.13 -23.55
CA ILE A 106 0.98 -19.95 -22.82
C ILE A 106 2.34 -20.24 -22.21
N VAL A 107 2.47 -21.35 -21.48
CA VAL A 107 3.75 -21.74 -20.86
C VAL A 107 4.84 -21.88 -21.93
N LEU A 108 4.53 -22.44 -23.10
CA LEU A 108 5.47 -22.52 -24.22
C LEU A 108 5.92 -21.13 -24.69
N VAL A 109 4.99 -20.19 -24.85
CA VAL A 109 5.30 -18.79 -25.21
C VAL A 109 6.17 -18.13 -24.15
N GLU A 110 5.90 -18.35 -22.86
CA GLU A 110 6.70 -17.81 -21.75
C GLU A 110 8.12 -18.36 -21.76
N LEU A 111 8.30 -19.67 -21.99
CA LEU A 111 9.62 -20.28 -22.10
C LEU A 111 10.41 -19.72 -23.30
N ILE A 112 9.75 -19.53 -24.45
CA ILE A 112 10.34 -18.89 -25.62
C ILE A 112 10.76 -17.45 -25.29
N PHE A 113 9.90 -16.70 -24.60
CA PHE A 113 10.19 -15.33 -24.17
C PHE A 113 11.41 -15.27 -23.25
N ILE A 114 11.49 -16.13 -22.22
CA ILE A 114 12.64 -16.17 -21.30
C ILE A 114 13.93 -16.54 -22.04
N ALA A 115 13.87 -17.51 -22.94
CA ALA A 115 15.02 -17.90 -23.76
C ALA A 115 15.48 -16.74 -24.66
N ALA A 116 14.55 -16.10 -25.36
CA ALA A 116 14.84 -14.96 -26.23
C ALA A 116 15.42 -13.78 -25.44
N LEU A 117 14.83 -13.42 -24.30
CA LEU A 117 15.32 -12.37 -23.42
C LEU A 117 16.74 -12.68 -22.92
N THR A 118 16.99 -13.92 -22.52
CA THR A 118 18.30 -14.38 -22.04
C THR A 118 19.35 -14.23 -23.16
N ILE A 119 19.06 -14.75 -24.35
CA ILE A 119 19.96 -14.66 -25.51
C ILE A 119 20.24 -13.19 -25.82
N LEU A 120 19.19 -12.37 -25.98
CA LEU A 120 19.27 -10.95 -26.31
C LEU A 120 20.18 -10.19 -25.32
N VAL A 121 19.97 -10.39 -24.02
CA VAL A 121 20.73 -9.70 -22.96
C VAL A 121 22.18 -10.17 -22.94
N LEU A 122 22.43 -11.48 -23.10
CA LEU A 122 23.80 -11.99 -23.09
C LEU A 122 24.59 -11.58 -24.34
N THR A 123 23.94 -11.44 -25.50
CA THR A 123 24.58 -11.03 -26.75
C THR A 123 24.78 -9.52 -26.85
N LEU A 124 23.78 -8.71 -26.46
CA LEU A 124 23.83 -7.25 -26.67
C LEU A 124 24.43 -6.48 -25.50
N ALA A 125 24.30 -6.98 -24.27
CA ALA A 125 24.85 -6.32 -23.10
C ALA A 125 26.14 -7.02 -22.67
N HIS A 126 27.29 -6.47 -23.07
CA HIS A 126 28.60 -7.05 -22.73
C HIS A 126 29.01 -6.86 -21.27
N THR A 127 28.42 -5.92 -20.54
CA THR A 127 28.73 -5.69 -19.13
C THR A 127 27.61 -6.17 -18.23
N THR A 128 27.98 -6.75 -17.09
CA THR A 128 27.02 -7.21 -16.08
C THR A 128 26.11 -6.09 -15.58
N LYS A 129 26.63 -4.85 -15.47
CA LYS A 129 25.84 -3.67 -15.11
C LYS A 129 24.72 -3.40 -16.12
N LYS A 130 25.01 -3.45 -17.44
CA LYS A 130 23.99 -3.27 -18.48
C LYS A 130 22.96 -4.41 -18.45
N ARG A 131 23.40 -5.65 -18.29
CA ARG A 131 22.51 -6.83 -18.16
C ARG A 131 21.56 -6.69 -16.97
N SER A 132 22.09 -6.35 -15.80
CA SER A 132 21.29 -6.12 -14.58
C SER A 132 20.25 -5.03 -14.81
N MET A 133 20.63 -3.89 -15.40
CA MET A 133 19.68 -2.78 -15.64
C MET A 133 18.56 -3.16 -16.61
N THR A 134 18.90 -3.81 -17.73
CA THR A 134 17.91 -4.21 -18.73
C THR A 134 16.93 -5.24 -18.17
N VAL A 135 17.42 -6.32 -17.57
CA VAL A 135 16.55 -7.37 -17.00
C VAL A 135 15.78 -6.85 -15.79
N GLY A 136 16.41 -6.01 -14.96
CA GLY A 136 15.76 -5.40 -13.79
C GLY A 136 14.60 -4.49 -14.17
N PHE A 137 14.73 -3.71 -15.25
CA PHE A 137 13.61 -2.91 -15.78
C PHE A 137 12.43 -3.79 -16.20
N VAL A 138 12.72 -4.88 -16.94
CA VAL A 138 11.70 -5.87 -17.34
C VAL A 138 11.02 -6.50 -16.11
N CYS A 139 11.79 -6.87 -15.08
CA CYS A 139 11.24 -7.39 -13.81
C CYS A 139 10.24 -6.42 -13.17
N ILE A 140 10.59 -5.13 -13.10
CA ILE A 140 9.75 -4.10 -12.51
C ILE A 140 8.45 -3.93 -13.33
N CYS A 141 8.54 -3.91 -14.65
CA CYS A 141 7.35 -3.83 -15.52
C CYS A 141 6.38 -5.00 -15.28
N PHE A 142 6.88 -6.23 -15.24
CA PHE A 142 6.04 -7.41 -14.94
C PHE A 142 5.45 -7.36 -13.54
N ASN A 143 6.22 -6.91 -12.55
CA ASN A 143 5.75 -6.77 -11.18
C ASN A 143 4.58 -5.76 -11.10
N ILE A 144 4.73 -4.57 -11.72
CA ILE A 144 3.68 -3.56 -11.79
C ILE A 144 2.44 -4.11 -12.50
N MET A 145 2.60 -4.78 -13.65
CA MET A 145 1.49 -5.35 -14.42
C MET A 145 0.71 -6.41 -13.61
N MET A 146 1.43 -7.26 -12.88
CA MET A 146 0.85 -8.29 -12.02
C MET A 146 0.03 -7.67 -10.87
N TYR A 147 0.52 -6.60 -10.25
CA TYR A 147 -0.18 -5.92 -9.16
C TYR A 147 -1.21 -4.88 -9.62
N ALA A 148 -1.20 -4.47 -10.90
CA ALA A 148 -2.17 -3.52 -11.45
C ALA A 148 -3.60 -4.08 -11.47
N SER A 149 -3.77 -5.40 -11.68
CA SER A 149 -5.08 -6.05 -11.72
C SER A 149 -5.86 -5.95 -10.39
N PRO A 150 -5.28 -6.24 -9.20
CA PRO A 150 -5.95 -5.97 -7.93
C PRO A 150 -6.06 -4.47 -7.62
N LEU A 151 -5.08 -3.65 -8.04
CA LEU A 151 -5.12 -2.20 -7.80
C LEU A 151 -6.24 -1.50 -8.56
N SER A 152 -6.56 -1.89 -9.80
CA SER A 152 -7.65 -1.27 -10.57
C SER A 152 -9.02 -1.48 -9.93
N VAL A 153 -9.16 -2.52 -9.11
CA VAL A 153 -10.37 -2.78 -8.30
C VAL A 153 -10.35 -1.96 -7.00
N MET A 154 -9.17 -1.67 -6.44
CA MET A 154 -9.02 -0.84 -5.23
C MET A 154 -9.03 0.67 -5.51
N ILE A 155 -8.51 1.14 -6.65
CA ILE A 155 -8.41 2.57 -7.01
C ILE A 155 -9.77 3.30 -7.00
N PRO A 156 -10.89 2.75 -7.53
CA PRO A 156 -12.18 3.42 -7.40
C PRO A 156 -12.61 3.61 -5.93
N ASN A 157 -12.20 2.73 -5.02
CA ASN A 157 -12.52 2.81 -3.59
C ASN A 157 -11.48 3.62 -2.79
N GLY A 158 -10.21 3.61 -3.20
CA GLY A 158 -9.11 4.29 -2.53
C GLY A 158 -9.14 5.81 -2.76
N LEU A 159 -9.45 6.25 -3.98
CA LEU A 159 -9.55 7.67 -4.29
C LEU A 159 -10.73 8.32 -3.54
N GLY A 160 -11.86 7.61 -3.45
CA GLY A 160 -13.02 8.03 -2.65
C GLY A 160 -12.74 8.07 -1.15
N SER A 161 -11.97 7.10 -0.62
CA SER A 161 -11.58 7.07 0.79
C SER A 161 -10.64 8.24 1.16
N VAL A 162 -9.69 8.57 0.28
CA VAL A 162 -8.79 9.73 0.47
C VAL A 162 -9.57 11.04 0.38
N PHE A 163 -10.50 11.17 -0.57
CA PHE A 163 -11.38 12.34 -0.66
C PHE A 163 -12.31 12.48 0.55
N ALA A 164 -12.87 11.38 1.05
CA ALA A 164 -13.73 11.37 2.24
C ALA A 164 -12.95 11.75 3.51
N LEU A 165 -11.72 11.23 3.67
CA LEU A 165 -10.83 11.62 4.77
C LEU A 165 -10.40 13.08 4.66
N ALA A 166 -10.12 13.57 3.45
CA ALA A 166 -9.80 14.98 3.22
C ALA A 166 -11.00 15.89 3.55
N GLN A 167 -12.22 15.52 3.15
CA GLN A 167 -13.44 16.25 3.50
C GLN A 167 -13.72 16.24 5.01
N LEU A 168 -13.52 15.10 5.68
CA LEU A 168 -13.68 15.00 7.14
C LEU A 168 -12.65 15.84 7.89
N ALA A 169 -11.39 15.85 7.44
CA ALA A 169 -10.34 16.68 8.00
C ALA A 169 -10.63 18.17 7.78
N LEU A 170 -11.07 18.56 6.58
CA LEU A 170 -11.44 19.94 6.25
C LEU A 170 -12.64 20.40 7.09
N TYR A 171 -13.66 19.54 7.25
CA TYR A 171 -14.83 19.80 8.10
C TYR A 171 -14.42 19.97 9.57
N ALA A 172 -13.56 19.10 10.10
CA ALA A 172 -13.09 19.19 11.47
C ALA A 172 -12.28 20.48 11.71
N VAL A 173 -11.41 20.88 10.76
CA VAL A 173 -10.66 22.13 10.84
C VAL A 173 -11.58 23.34 10.77
N PHE A 174 -12.54 23.37 9.83
CA PHE A 174 -13.49 24.47 9.70
C PHE A 174 -14.40 24.57 10.93
N TYR A 175 -14.94 23.45 11.42
CA TYR A 175 -15.76 23.42 12.63
C TYR A 175 -14.99 23.92 13.87
N LYS A 176 -13.73 23.50 14.02
CA LYS A 176 -12.85 23.98 15.10
C LYS A 176 -12.54 25.47 14.96
N ALA A 177 -12.35 25.96 13.74
CA ALA A 177 -12.15 27.38 13.47
C ALA A 177 -13.39 28.20 13.84
N THR A 178 -14.59 27.74 13.46
CA THR A 178 -15.86 28.41 13.77
C THR A 178 -16.14 28.42 15.27
N LYS A 179 -15.91 27.31 15.99
CA LYS A 179 -16.00 27.26 17.46
C LYS A 179 -15.05 28.26 18.14
N ARG A 180 -13.81 28.39 17.66
CA ARG A 180 -12.86 29.40 18.16
C ARG A 180 -13.35 30.82 17.92
N GLN A 181 -13.96 31.10 16.77
CA GLN A 181 -14.49 32.44 16.48
C GLN A 181 -15.69 32.80 17.37
N MET A 182 -16.57 31.84 17.66
CA MET A 182 -17.70 32.08 18.56
C MET A 182 -17.22 32.32 20.00
N ALA A 183 -16.29 31.49 20.51
CA ALA A 183 -15.71 31.67 21.84
C ALA A 183 -14.97 33.02 21.99
N ALA A 184 -14.20 33.42 20.97
CA ALA A 184 -13.51 34.72 20.98
C ALA A 184 -14.48 35.92 20.92
N ARG A 185 -15.68 35.76 20.35
CA ARG A 185 -16.72 36.80 20.35
C ARG A 185 -17.41 36.90 21.71
N GLU A 186 -17.66 35.78 22.38
CA GLU A 186 -18.20 35.77 23.75
C GLU A 186 -17.21 36.38 24.74
N GLU A 187 -15.94 35.99 24.70
CA GLU A 187 -14.89 36.57 25.55
C GLU A 187 -14.75 38.08 25.35
N LYS A 188 -14.75 38.54 24.08
CA LYS A 188 -14.70 39.98 23.77
C LYS A 188 -15.96 40.73 24.23
N SER A 189 -17.12 40.08 24.24
CA SER A 189 -18.37 40.64 24.77
C SER A 189 -18.32 40.75 26.30
N GLU A 190 -17.80 39.76 27.01
CA GLU A 190 -17.67 39.78 28.48
C GLU A 190 -16.62 40.79 28.95
N LEU A 191 -15.46 40.86 28.28
CA LEU A 191 -14.45 41.89 28.54
C LEU A 191 -15.00 43.31 28.30
N GLY A 192 -15.76 43.50 27.22
CA GLY A 192 -16.41 44.78 26.93
C GLY A 192 -17.45 45.16 27.99
N LEU A 193 -18.25 44.21 28.48
CA LEU A 193 -19.26 44.48 29.51
C LEU A 193 -18.60 44.81 30.85
N SER A 194 -17.56 44.07 31.24
CA SER A 194 -16.81 44.31 32.48
C SER A 194 -16.03 45.62 32.47
N GLU A 195 -15.38 46.01 31.37
CA GLU A 195 -14.75 47.33 31.22
C GLU A 195 -15.77 48.47 31.34
N VAL A 196 -16.94 48.34 30.70
CA VAL A 196 -18.03 49.33 30.81
C VAL A 196 -18.57 49.43 32.23
N VAL A 197 -18.70 48.30 32.95
CA VAL A 197 -19.12 48.29 34.37
C VAL A 197 -18.07 48.96 35.26
N VAL A 198 -16.78 48.63 35.09
CA VAL A 198 -15.68 49.23 35.87
C VAL A 198 -15.59 50.74 35.65
N ASN A 199 -15.73 51.20 34.40
CA ASN A 199 -15.71 52.62 34.08
C ASN A 199 -17.00 53.34 34.54
N GLY A 200 -18.13 52.62 34.57
CA GLY A 200 -19.40 53.09 35.12
C GLY A 200 -19.36 53.35 36.63
N ASP A 201 -18.70 52.48 37.39
CA ASP A 201 -18.49 52.68 38.84
C ASP A 201 -17.50 53.80 39.12
N SER A 202 -16.39 53.90 38.36
CA SER A 202 -15.42 54.99 38.53
C SER A 202 -16.03 56.37 38.28
N LYS A 203 -17.09 56.47 37.46
CA LYS A 203 -17.79 57.74 37.18
C LYS A 203 -18.86 58.09 38.21
N ARG A 204 -19.25 57.17 39.10
CA ARG A 204 -20.22 57.40 40.18
C ARG A 204 -19.59 57.69 41.55
N THR A 205 -18.30 57.45 41.73
CA THR A 205 -17.56 57.83 42.94
C THR A 205 -16.59 58.99 42.66
N GLY A 206 -17.12 60.20 42.50
CA GLY A 206 -16.24 61.38 42.37
C GLY A 206 -16.91 62.65 41.88
N THR A 207 -17.91 63.18 42.60
CA THR A 207 -18.29 64.60 42.44
C THR A 207 -18.64 65.24 43.80
N GLY A 208 -17.91 66.31 44.14
CA GLY A 208 -18.16 67.24 45.26
C GLY A 208 -17.13 67.11 46.39
N THR A 209 -16.36 68.11 46.79
CA THR A 209 -16.61 69.56 46.88
C THR A 209 -15.29 70.38 46.89
N ALA A 210 -15.44 71.71 46.71
CA ALA A 210 -14.49 72.78 46.40
C ALA A 210 -13.30 73.02 47.36
N PRO A 211 -12.28 73.82 46.95
CA PRO A 211 -11.38 74.48 47.88
C PRO A 211 -11.82 75.94 48.14
N LEU A 212 -11.99 76.25 49.43
CA LEU A 212 -12.05 77.60 49.98
C LEU A 212 -10.66 77.98 50.52
N ASN A 213 -10.26 79.22 50.23
CA ASN A 213 -9.35 80.10 50.98
C ASN A 213 -7.90 80.35 50.49
N GLY A 214 -7.59 81.65 50.48
CA GLY A 214 -6.26 82.27 50.51
C GLY A 214 -5.96 82.99 49.21
N LEU A 215 -5.72 84.31 49.12
CA LEU A 215 -5.28 85.35 50.05
C LEU A 215 -5.70 86.66 49.33
N ALA A 216 -6.44 87.61 49.91
CA ALA A 216 -5.96 88.56 50.91
C ALA A 216 -4.58 89.17 50.53
N SER A 217 -4.56 90.04 49.53
CA SER A 217 -3.60 91.14 49.43
C SER A 217 -4.30 92.37 48.85
N GLU A 218 -4.04 93.54 49.43
CA GLU A 218 -4.48 94.89 49.00
C GLU A 218 -5.64 95.55 49.77
N ILE A 219 -5.51 95.68 51.11
CA ILE A 219 -5.87 96.92 51.82
C ILE A 219 -4.80 97.19 52.90
N ASN A 220 -3.71 97.86 52.51
CA ASN A 220 -2.95 98.77 53.38
C ASN A 220 -2.05 99.72 52.54
N ARG A 221 -2.66 100.80 52.03
CA ARG A 221 -2.11 102.12 51.61
C ARG A 221 -3.28 102.80 50.85
N ALA A 222 -4.00 103.75 51.44
CA ALA A 222 -3.62 105.16 51.60
C ALA A 222 -3.30 105.82 50.26
#